data_AF-W4Q680-F1
#
_entry.id   AF-W4Q680-F1
#
_cell.length_a   1.000
_cell.length_b   1.000
_cell.length_c   1.000
_cell.angle_alpha   90.00
_cell.angle_beta   90.00
_cell.angle_gamma   90.00
#
_symmetry.space_group_name_H-M   'P 1'
#
loop_
_entity.id
_entity.type
_entity.pdbx_description
1 polymer ?
#
loop_
_entity_poly.entity_id
_entity_poly.type
_entity_poly.pdbx_seq_one_letter_code
_entity_poly.pdbx_strand_id
1 'polypeptide(L)'
;MEQMKEDLGSDLVYDFIGDVLEERFESLADLMQEAIINREKLDDIVANMEKGLSEEHAKLLKLMQEERLTEDTVDLNTMKREHNRLTVSRIPSRAYSDLASYIMEKKKVRMYESNEGNVKRIERLPKFIRESIPSLTNYQGDTFRFTRYKEYENDEIALLNSDHPLFKLTLDLMKRENDKQSWGNYLISVNVPEPMTVEIYHINIVDGTGKELERRFLHVARRENGMMITLDPIGSFQKTLWSN
;
A
#
# COMPACT_ATOMS: atom_id res chain seq x y z
N MET A 1 17.45 -33.11 32.07
CA MET A 1 16.95 -32.26 33.18
C MET A 1 17.39 -30.81 33.06
N GLU A 2 18.70 -30.50 33.07
CA GLU A 2 19.19 -29.11 32.93
C GLU A 2 18.75 -28.44 31.62
N GLN A 3 18.83 -29.17 30.50
CA GLN A 3 18.41 -28.68 29.18
C GLN A 3 16.89 -28.37 29.11
N MET A 4 16.05 -29.15 29.79
CA MET A 4 14.60 -28.89 29.85
C MET A 4 14.25 -27.70 30.74
N LYS A 5 15.03 -27.46 31.80
CA LYS A 5 14.86 -26.25 32.64
C LYS A 5 15.17 -24.97 31.88
N GLU A 6 16.10 -25.04 30.93
CA GLU A 6 16.48 -23.92 30.08
C GLU A 6 15.43 -23.67 28.97
N ASP A 7 14.86 -24.74 28.39
CA ASP A 7 13.91 -24.66 27.28
C ASP A 7 12.44 -24.39 27.69
N LEU A 8 11.98 -24.91 28.84
CA LEU A 8 10.58 -24.76 29.32
C LEU A 8 10.43 -23.80 30.50
N GLY A 9 11.51 -23.42 31.17
CA GLY A 9 11.47 -22.67 32.43
C GLY A 9 11.21 -23.57 33.64
N SER A 10 11.74 -23.18 34.81
CA SER A 10 11.79 -24.05 36.00
C SER A 10 10.44 -24.57 36.47
N ASP A 11 9.40 -23.74 36.36
CA ASP A 11 8.10 -24.00 37.00
C ASP A 11 7.30 -25.06 36.23
N LEU A 12 7.30 -24.98 34.90
CA LEU A 12 6.63 -25.95 34.02
C LEU A 12 7.27 -27.34 34.05
N VAL A 13 8.57 -27.42 34.36
CA VAL A 13 9.27 -28.70 34.52
C VAL A 13 8.79 -29.45 35.76
N TYR A 14 8.43 -28.75 36.84
CA TYR A 14 7.92 -29.40 38.06
C TYR A 14 6.49 -29.90 37.87
N ASP A 15 5.64 -29.14 37.16
CA ASP A 15 4.28 -29.56 36.83
C ASP A 15 4.30 -30.81 35.94
N PHE A 16 5.14 -30.83 34.90
CA PHE A 16 5.26 -31.98 34.00
C PHE A 16 5.83 -33.23 34.69
N ILE A 17 6.78 -33.07 35.61
CA ILE A 17 7.28 -34.19 36.43
C ILE A 17 6.16 -34.70 37.35
N GLY A 18 5.32 -33.81 37.87
CA GLY A 18 4.11 -34.16 38.62
C GLY A 18 3.17 -35.03 37.79
N ASP A 19 2.81 -34.57 36.59
CA ASP A 19 1.88 -35.26 35.69
C ASP A 19 2.39 -36.66 35.29
N VAL A 20 3.67 -36.77 34.91
CA VAL A 20 4.28 -38.06 34.53
C VAL A 20 4.43 -39.01 35.71
N LEU A 21 4.65 -38.47 36.93
CA LEU A 21 4.67 -39.27 38.15
C LEU A 21 3.27 -39.77 38.50
N GLU A 22 2.25 -38.93 38.44
CA GLU A 22 0.85 -39.31 38.71
C GLU A 22 0.35 -40.39 37.73
N GLU A 23 0.77 -40.36 36.45
CA GLU A 23 0.39 -41.38 35.47
C GLU A 23 0.99 -42.77 35.74
N ARG A 24 2.16 -42.85 36.39
CA ARG A 24 2.84 -44.12 36.67
C ARG A 24 2.72 -44.59 38.11
N PHE A 25 2.59 -43.66 39.05
CA PHE A 25 2.54 -43.93 40.48
C PHE A 25 1.56 -42.95 41.14
N GLU A 26 0.42 -43.45 41.65
CA GLU A 26 -0.62 -42.63 42.28
C GLU A 26 -0.10 -41.89 43.54
N SER A 27 0.95 -42.40 44.18
CA SER A 27 1.59 -41.73 45.32
C SER A 27 3.07 -42.11 45.50
N LEU A 28 3.84 -41.24 46.18
CA LEU A 28 5.22 -41.52 46.59
C LEU A 28 5.32 -42.78 47.47
N ALA A 29 4.25 -43.11 48.20
CA ALA A 29 4.18 -44.31 49.03
C ALA A 29 4.15 -45.58 48.17
N ASP A 30 3.43 -45.56 47.04
CA ASP A 30 3.35 -46.68 46.10
C ASP A 30 4.68 -46.89 45.36
N LEU A 31 5.36 -45.79 44.97
CA LEU A 31 6.71 -45.84 44.39
C LEU A 31 7.72 -46.51 45.35
N MET A 32 7.68 -46.16 46.64
CA MET A 32 8.54 -46.78 47.64
C MET A 32 8.20 -48.25 47.86
N GLN A 33 6.91 -48.59 47.87
CA GLN A 33 6.46 -49.96 48.03
C GLN A 33 6.89 -50.85 46.86
N GLU A 34 6.77 -50.34 45.63
CA GLU A 34 7.18 -51.04 44.42
C GLU A 34 8.72 -51.19 44.31
N ALA A 35 9.48 -50.15 44.71
CA ALA A 35 10.94 -50.22 44.81
C ALA A 35 11.41 -51.28 45.82
N ILE A 36 10.70 -51.44 46.94
CA ILE A 36 10.99 -52.47 47.96
C ILE A 36 10.64 -53.87 47.43
N ILE A 37 9.51 -54.02 46.73
CA ILE A 37 9.02 -55.29 46.19
C ILE A 37 9.92 -55.81 45.05
N ASN A 38 10.32 -54.94 44.13
CA ASN A 38 11.10 -55.31 42.94
C ASN A 38 12.62 -55.28 43.17
N ARG A 39 13.09 -54.90 44.37
CA ARG A 39 14.51 -54.71 44.73
C ARG A 39 15.27 -53.81 43.74
N GLU A 40 14.57 -52.84 43.16
CA GLU A 40 15.18 -51.87 42.26
C GLU A 40 15.84 -50.77 43.08
N LYS A 41 17.05 -50.36 42.66
CA LYS A 41 17.69 -49.21 43.29
C LYS A 41 17.02 -47.95 42.77
N LEU A 42 16.86 -46.98 43.66
CA LEU A 42 16.29 -45.67 43.35
C LEU A 42 16.96 -45.02 42.12
N ASP A 43 18.26 -45.25 41.93
CA ASP A 43 19.03 -44.77 40.78
C ASP A 43 18.58 -45.40 39.45
N ASP A 44 18.17 -46.66 39.44
CA ASP A 44 17.69 -47.37 38.23
C ASP A 44 16.29 -46.89 37.83
N ILE A 45 15.45 -46.56 38.82
CA ILE A 45 14.13 -45.96 38.62
C ILE A 45 14.28 -44.54 38.05
N VAL A 46 15.20 -43.75 38.59
CA VAL A 46 15.52 -42.40 38.09
C VAL A 46 16.01 -42.46 36.64
N ALA A 47 16.91 -43.38 36.30
CA ALA A 47 17.41 -43.54 34.93
C ALA A 47 16.31 -43.94 33.93
N ASN A 48 15.37 -44.81 34.33
CA ASN A 48 14.23 -45.19 33.50
C ASN A 48 13.23 -44.03 33.33
N MET A 49 13.01 -43.23 34.38
CA MET A 49 12.19 -42.02 34.31
C MET A 49 12.79 -40.96 33.40
N GLU A 50 14.10 -40.71 33.47
CA GLU A 50 14.79 -39.77 32.58
C GLU A 50 14.66 -40.17 31.10
N LYS A 51 14.67 -41.47 30.82
CA LYS A 51 14.47 -41.99 29.46
C LYS A 51 13.03 -41.77 28.96
N GLY A 52 12.02 -42.03 29.80
CA GLY A 52 10.60 -41.79 29.46
C GLY A 52 10.29 -40.30 29.25
N LEU A 53 10.83 -39.43 30.10
CA LEU A 53 10.68 -37.98 30.00
C LEU A 53 11.29 -37.42 28.71
N SER A 54 12.40 -37.97 28.25
CA SER A 54 13.06 -37.56 27.00
C SER A 54 12.23 -37.88 25.75
N GLU A 55 11.54 -39.03 25.74
CA GLU A 55 10.67 -39.43 24.61
C GLU A 55 9.37 -38.60 24.55
N GLU A 56 8.76 -38.30 25.69
CA GLU A 56 7.59 -37.42 25.75
C GLU A 56 7.96 -35.96 25.46
N HIS A 57 9.13 -35.49 25.90
CA HIS A 57 9.68 -34.18 25.50
C HIS A 57 9.85 -34.06 23.98
N ALA A 58 10.34 -35.11 23.32
CA ALA A 58 10.47 -35.13 21.87
C ALA A 58 9.11 -35.08 21.14
N LYS A 59 8.06 -35.72 21.70
CA LYS A 59 6.69 -35.61 21.18
C LYS A 59 6.10 -34.22 21.39
N LEU A 60 6.34 -33.61 22.54
CA LEU A 60 5.84 -32.27 22.88
C LEU A 60 6.47 -31.20 21.98
N LEU A 61 7.77 -31.29 21.71
CA LEU A 61 8.44 -30.44 20.72
C LEU A 61 7.85 -30.60 19.31
N LYS A 62 7.52 -31.84 18.92
CA LYS A 62 6.90 -32.11 17.63
C LYS A 62 5.49 -31.55 17.55
N LEU A 63 4.69 -31.69 18.61
CA LEU A 63 3.35 -31.11 18.72
C LEU A 63 3.40 -29.58 18.66
N MET A 64 4.29 -28.94 19.42
CA MET A 64 4.48 -27.49 19.37
C MET A 64 4.94 -27.01 17.99
N GLN A 65 5.79 -27.78 17.31
CA GLN A 65 6.25 -27.45 15.97
C GLN A 65 5.11 -27.61 14.94
N GLU A 66 4.27 -28.63 15.08
CA GLU A 66 3.06 -28.81 14.27
C GLU A 66 2.03 -27.69 14.54
N GLU A 67 1.79 -27.31 15.80
CA GLU A 67 0.90 -26.19 16.16
C GLU A 67 1.40 -24.85 15.61
N ARG A 68 2.71 -24.56 15.72
CA ARG A 68 3.35 -23.37 15.15
C ARG A 68 3.32 -23.32 13.62
N LEU A 69 3.16 -24.46 12.95
CA LEU A 69 3.00 -24.55 11.49
C LEU A 69 1.54 -24.35 11.06
N THR A 70 0.56 -24.67 11.93
CA THR A 70 -0.88 -24.46 11.68
C THR A 70 -1.37 -23.05 11.98
N GLU A 71 -0.72 -22.31 12.89
CA GLU A 71 -0.98 -20.88 13.00
C GLU A 71 -0.28 -20.16 11.84
N ASP A 72 -1.06 -19.74 10.84
CA ASP A 72 -0.65 -18.74 9.85
C ASP A 72 0.00 -17.57 10.59
N THR A 73 1.33 -17.57 10.64
CA THR A 73 2.11 -16.59 11.40
C THR A 73 1.77 -15.19 10.88
N VAL A 74 0.92 -14.48 11.62
CA VAL A 74 0.66 -13.07 11.39
C VAL A 74 1.96 -12.34 11.72
N ASP A 75 2.74 -12.01 10.71
CA ASP A 75 3.98 -11.25 10.87
C ASP A 75 3.66 -9.82 11.29
N LEU A 76 3.60 -9.63 12.61
CA LEU A 76 3.33 -8.35 13.25
C LEU A 76 4.33 -7.27 12.85
N ASN A 77 5.57 -7.65 12.48
CA ASN A 77 6.60 -6.70 12.08
C ASN A 77 6.37 -6.16 10.67
N THR A 78 5.99 -7.01 9.71
CA THR A 78 5.58 -6.53 8.38
C THR A 78 4.30 -5.72 8.46
N MET A 79 3.31 -6.14 9.25
CA MET A 79 2.10 -5.34 9.47
C MET A 79 2.40 -3.96 10.08
N LYS A 80 3.30 -3.88 11.06
CA LYS A 80 3.69 -2.59 11.68
C LYS A 80 4.45 -1.69 10.71
N ARG A 81 5.30 -2.26 9.86
CA ARG A 81 5.99 -1.53 8.78
C ARG A 81 5.01 -1.02 7.74
N GLU A 82 4.07 -1.84 7.29
CA GLU A 82 3.01 -1.42 6.36
C GLU A 82 2.11 -0.36 6.99
N HIS A 83 1.68 -0.52 8.24
CA HIS A 83 0.91 0.49 8.97
C HIS A 83 1.64 1.84 9.06
N ASN A 84 2.95 1.81 9.38
CA ASN A 84 3.76 3.02 9.42
C ASN A 84 3.93 3.63 8.02
N ARG A 85 4.13 2.82 6.99
CA ARG A 85 4.20 3.28 5.60
C ARG A 85 2.90 3.94 5.17
N LEU A 86 1.76 3.34 5.48
CA LEU A 86 0.42 3.90 5.23
C LEU A 86 0.19 5.19 6.01
N THR A 87 0.63 5.27 7.25
CA THR A 87 0.52 6.48 8.08
C THR A 87 1.36 7.64 7.52
N VAL A 88 2.60 7.36 7.09
CA VAL A 88 3.53 8.36 6.53
C VAL A 88 3.08 8.83 5.14
N SER A 89 2.53 7.93 4.32
CA SER A 89 1.99 8.24 2.99
C SER A 89 0.60 8.87 3.01
N ARG A 90 -0.09 8.87 4.16
CA ARG A 90 -1.42 9.45 4.27
C ARG A 90 -1.33 10.97 4.14
N ILE A 91 -2.04 11.50 3.16
CA ILE A 91 -2.23 12.95 3.02
C ILE A 91 -2.88 13.45 4.32
N PRO A 92 -2.30 14.46 5.00
CA PRO A 92 -2.85 14.96 6.24
C PRO A 92 -4.25 15.54 6.02
N SER A 93 -5.16 15.33 6.97
CA SER A 93 -6.57 15.69 6.85
C SER A 93 -6.82 17.16 6.47
N ARG A 94 -5.99 18.06 7.01
CA ARG A 94 -6.00 19.50 6.70
C ARG A 94 -5.79 19.81 5.22
N ALA A 95 -5.10 18.95 4.48
CA ALA A 95 -4.69 19.18 3.09
C ALA A 95 -5.72 18.68 2.07
N TYR A 96 -6.75 17.92 2.48
CA TYR A 96 -7.73 17.38 1.53
C TYR A 96 -8.47 18.47 0.78
N SER A 97 -9.04 19.45 1.50
CA SER A 97 -9.78 20.57 0.89
C SER A 97 -8.88 21.44 0.02
N ASP A 98 -7.65 21.67 0.45
CA ASP A 98 -6.70 22.51 -0.28
C ASP A 98 -6.27 21.85 -1.59
N LEU A 99 -5.96 20.55 -1.55
CA LEU A 99 -5.63 19.76 -2.73
C LEU A 99 -6.81 19.71 -3.71
N ALA A 100 -8.02 19.48 -3.20
CA ALA A 100 -9.21 19.49 -4.03
C ALA A 100 -9.43 20.86 -4.68
N SER A 101 -9.28 21.94 -3.92
CA SER A 101 -9.39 23.32 -4.43
C SER A 101 -8.39 23.58 -5.54
N TYR A 102 -7.12 23.24 -5.32
CA TYR A 102 -6.04 23.41 -6.28
C TYR A 102 -6.31 22.70 -7.62
N ILE A 103 -6.72 21.41 -7.56
CA ILE A 103 -7.00 20.64 -8.78
C ILE A 103 -8.24 21.18 -9.50
N MET A 104 -9.27 21.59 -8.78
CA MET A 104 -10.49 22.15 -9.36
C MET A 104 -10.23 23.49 -10.04
N GLU A 105 -9.46 24.38 -9.42
CA GLU A 105 -9.02 25.65 -10.03
C GLU A 105 -8.19 25.40 -11.30
N LYS A 106 -7.27 24.43 -11.27
CA LYS A 106 -6.48 24.05 -12.44
C LYS A 106 -7.33 23.51 -13.60
N LYS A 107 -8.46 22.85 -13.29
CA LYS A 107 -9.48 22.43 -14.27
C LYS A 107 -10.49 23.53 -14.61
N LYS A 108 -10.21 24.80 -14.25
CA LYS A 108 -11.05 25.98 -14.51
C LYS A 108 -12.46 25.89 -13.90
N VAL A 109 -12.61 25.17 -12.80
CA VAL A 109 -13.84 25.13 -12.03
C VAL A 109 -13.91 26.38 -11.14
N ARG A 110 -15.00 27.15 -11.24
CA ARG A 110 -15.19 28.34 -10.42
C ARG A 110 -15.52 27.95 -8.99
N MET A 111 -14.73 28.46 -8.06
CA MET A 111 -14.89 28.23 -6.64
C MET A 111 -14.99 29.54 -5.87
N TYR A 112 -15.83 29.54 -4.85
CA TYR A 112 -16.05 30.66 -3.94
C TYR A 112 -15.77 30.20 -2.52
N GLU A 113 -15.32 31.14 -1.69
CA GLU A 113 -15.08 30.90 -0.28
C GLU A 113 -16.19 31.55 0.56
N SER A 114 -16.56 30.88 1.64
CA SER A 114 -17.50 31.36 2.65
C SER A 114 -16.95 31.05 4.04
N ASN A 115 -17.45 31.75 5.06
CA ASN A 115 -17.03 31.60 6.47
C ASN A 115 -15.50 31.74 6.62
N GLU A 116 -14.94 32.87 6.17
CA GLU A 116 -13.51 33.18 6.31
C GLU A 116 -12.57 32.13 5.67
N GLY A 117 -12.98 31.53 4.55
CA GLY A 117 -12.18 30.54 3.82
C GLY A 117 -12.35 29.10 4.30
N ASN A 118 -13.16 28.86 5.34
CA ASN A 118 -13.35 27.52 5.91
C ASN A 118 -14.31 26.64 5.11
N VAL A 119 -15.20 27.24 4.31
CA VAL A 119 -16.15 26.53 3.45
C VAL A 119 -15.91 26.93 2.00
N LYS A 120 -15.71 25.92 1.14
CA LYS A 120 -15.56 26.08 -0.30
C LYS A 120 -16.88 25.77 -0.99
N ARG A 121 -17.27 26.60 -1.96
CA ARG A 121 -18.53 26.49 -2.71
C ARG A 121 -18.24 26.45 -4.20
N ILE A 122 -18.75 25.42 -4.86
CA ILE A 122 -18.85 25.34 -6.31
C ILE A 122 -20.30 25.68 -6.63
N GLU A 123 -20.56 26.73 -7.41
CA GLU A 123 -21.93 27.03 -7.85
C GLU A 123 -22.40 25.91 -8.77
N ARG A 124 -21.96 25.92 -10.03
CA ARG A 124 -22.36 24.89 -10.97
C ARG A 124 -21.36 23.76 -11.05
N LEU A 125 -21.73 22.58 -10.55
CA LEU A 125 -20.91 21.37 -10.73
C LEU A 125 -20.74 21.04 -12.23
N PRO A 126 -19.51 21.06 -12.75
CA PRO A 126 -19.23 20.69 -14.13
C PRO A 126 -19.72 19.28 -14.45
N LYS A 127 -20.07 19.05 -15.73
CA LYS A 127 -20.57 17.77 -16.21
C LYS A 127 -19.61 16.61 -15.90
N PHE A 128 -18.31 16.81 -16.08
CA PHE A 128 -17.30 15.79 -15.81
C PHE A 128 -17.26 15.33 -14.35
N ILE A 129 -17.58 16.21 -13.38
CA ILE A 129 -17.65 15.84 -11.96
C ILE A 129 -18.90 15.00 -11.69
N ARG A 130 -20.05 15.42 -12.25
CA ARG A 130 -21.34 14.71 -12.10
C ARG A 130 -21.33 13.31 -12.70
N GLU A 131 -20.62 13.11 -13.81
CA GLU A 131 -20.47 11.80 -14.43
C GLU A 131 -19.49 10.89 -13.68
N SER A 132 -18.46 11.47 -13.04
CA SER A 132 -17.46 10.69 -12.32
C SER A 132 -17.90 10.26 -10.93
N ILE A 133 -18.91 10.91 -10.35
CA ILE A 133 -19.42 10.62 -9.01
C ILE A 133 -20.88 10.16 -9.13
N PRO A 134 -21.17 8.85 -8.98
CA PRO A 134 -22.51 8.29 -9.16
C PRO A 134 -23.59 8.94 -8.28
N SER A 135 -23.24 9.32 -7.04
CA SER A 135 -24.17 10.00 -6.13
C SER A 135 -24.53 11.42 -6.60
N LEU A 136 -23.72 12.03 -7.46
CA LEU A 136 -23.93 13.37 -8.00
C LEU A 136 -24.49 13.37 -9.43
N THR A 137 -24.75 12.20 -10.01
CA THR A 137 -25.26 12.09 -11.38
C THR A 137 -26.65 12.73 -11.53
N ASN A 138 -27.50 12.59 -10.51
CA ASN A 138 -28.81 13.23 -10.43
C ASN A 138 -28.81 14.52 -9.60
N TYR A 139 -27.64 15.06 -9.27
CA TYR A 139 -27.55 16.29 -8.50
C TYR A 139 -28.08 17.47 -9.32
N GLN A 140 -29.26 17.95 -8.92
CA GLN A 140 -29.92 19.14 -9.47
C GLN A 140 -29.65 20.40 -8.65
N GLY A 141 -28.86 20.29 -7.57
CA GLY A 141 -28.54 21.43 -6.72
C GLY A 141 -27.74 22.49 -7.45
N ASP A 142 -28.04 23.76 -7.13
CA ASP A 142 -27.39 24.93 -7.72
C ASP A 142 -26.02 25.25 -7.11
N THR A 143 -25.67 24.63 -5.97
CA THR A 143 -24.40 24.87 -5.28
C THR A 143 -23.93 23.66 -4.47
N PHE A 144 -22.73 23.16 -4.76
CA PHE A 144 -22.06 22.14 -3.96
C PHE A 144 -21.08 22.78 -2.97
N ARG A 145 -21.22 22.48 -1.67
CA ARG A 145 -20.35 23.02 -0.61
C ARG A 145 -19.56 21.91 0.07
N PHE A 146 -18.30 22.19 0.37
CA PHE A 146 -17.45 21.28 1.11
C PHE A 146 -16.50 22.02 2.07
N THR A 147 -16.02 21.30 3.09
CA THR A 147 -15.11 21.83 4.10
C THR A 147 -14.09 20.79 4.54
N ARG A 148 -12.97 21.23 5.12
CA ARG A 148 -12.02 20.36 5.85
C ARG A 148 -12.32 20.26 7.36
N TYR A 149 -13.21 21.10 7.87
CA TYR A 149 -13.46 21.27 9.29
C TYR A 149 -14.77 20.59 9.68
N LYS A 150 -14.69 19.64 10.62
CA LYS A 150 -15.86 18.91 11.11
C LYS A 150 -16.93 19.81 11.75
N GLU A 151 -16.51 20.94 12.33
CA GLU A 151 -17.39 21.94 12.95
C GLU A 151 -18.40 22.56 11.97
N TYR A 152 -18.07 22.57 10.67
CA TYR A 152 -18.91 23.14 9.62
C TYR A 152 -19.64 22.07 8.79
N GLU A 153 -19.55 20.79 9.19
CA GLU A 153 -20.25 19.68 8.55
C GLU A 153 -21.76 19.75 8.86
N ASN A 154 -22.58 19.71 7.82
CA ASN A 154 -24.04 19.61 7.92
C ASN A 154 -24.61 18.97 6.65
N ASP A 155 -25.94 18.84 6.55
CA ASP A 155 -26.60 18.20 5.41
C ASP A 155 -26.32 18.89 4.06
N GLU A 156 -25.94 20.18 4.06
CA GLU A 156 -25.60 20.95 2.85
C GLU A 156 -24.09 21.07 2.59
N ILE A 157 -23.26 20.85 3.60
CA ILE A 157 -21.81 21.07 3.57
C ILE A 157 -21.11 19.74 3.85
N ALA A 158 -20.54 19.15 2.80
CA ALA A 158 -19.86 17.87 2.91
C ALA A 158 -18.46 18.02 3.54
N LEU A 159 -18.16 17.19 4.53
CA LEU A 159 -16.80 17.06 5.06
C LEU A 159 -15.92 16.30 4.06
N LEU A 160 -14.84 16.94 3.62
CA LEU A 160 -13.89 16.35 2.69
C LEU A 160 -12.82 15.53 3.44
N ASN A 161 -12.89 14.21 3.28
CA ASN A 161 -11.94 13.25 3.85
C ASN A 161 -11.37 12.32 2.77
N SER A 162 -10.54 11.35 3.16
CA SER A 162 -9.94 10.36 2.27
C SER A 162 -10.95 9.54 1.48
N ASP A 163 -12.14 9.31 2.05
CA ASP A 163 -13.15 8.42 1.49
C ASP A 163 -14.18 9.15 0.63
N HIS A 164 -14.23 10.48 0.75
CA HIS A 164 -15.18 11.32 0.06
C HIS A 164 -15.02 11.20 -1.48
N PRO A 165 -16.09 10.96 -2.25
CA PRO A 165 -16.01 10.76 -3.70
C PRO A 165 -15.34 11.90 -4.47
N LEU A 166 -15.58 13.14 -4.04
CA LEU A 166 -14.91 14.32 -4.61
C LEU A 166 -13.38 14.28 -4.43
N PHE A 167 -12.89 13.78 -3.29
CA PHE A 167 -11.46 13.66 -3.06
C PHE A 167 -10.84 12.56 -3.93
N LYS A 168 -11.51 11.41 -4.05
CA LYS A 168 -11.07 10.34 -4.98
C LYS A 168 -10.99 10.83 -6.42
N LEU A 169 -11.97 11.62 -6.86
CA LEU A 169 -11.94 12.27 -8.17
C LEU A 169 -10.73 13.21 -8.31
N THR A 170 -10.42 14.01 -7.28
CA THR A 170 -9.26 14.91 -7.34
C THR A 170 -7.94 14.17 -7.51
N LEU A 171 -7.78 13.02 -6.85
CA LEU A 171 -6.61 12.16 -7.02
C LEU A 171 -6.51 11.58 -8.44
N ASP A 172 -7.63 11.11 -9.01
CA ASP A 172 -7.66 10.60 -10.38
C ASP A 172 -7.34 11.70 -11.40
N LEU A 173 -7.90 12.89 -11.23
CA LEU A 173 -7.59 14.05 -12.08
C LEU A 173 -6.11 14.46 -11.98
N MET A 174 -5.54 14.45 -10.78
CA MET A 174 -4.12 14.72 -10.54
C MET A 174 -3.26 13.67 -11.22
N LYS A 175 -3.59 12.38 -11.06
CA LYS A 175 -2.85 11.27 -11.67
C LYS A 175 -2.85 11.39 -13.19
N ARG A 176 -4.02 11.59 -13.81
CA ARG A 176 -4.13 11.78 -15.28
C ARG A 176 -3.34 12.98 -15.78
N GLU A 177 -3.18 14.02 -14.97
CA GLU A 177 -2.38 15.18 -15.33
C GLU A 177 -0.88 14.93 -15.21
N ASN A 178 -0.47 14.18 -14.19
CA ASN A 178 0.92 13.77 -14.01
C ASN A 178 1.35 12.74 -15.07
N ASP A 179 0.47 11.79 -15.42
CA ASP A 179 0.71 10.78 -16.46
C ASP A 179 0.86 11.41 -17.86
N LYS A 180 0.21 12.56 -18.10
CA LYS A 180 0.44 13.34 -19.34
C LYS A 180 1.83 13.98 -19.40
N GLN A 181 2.48 14.14 -18.25
CA GLN A 181 3.73 14.88 -18.09
C GLN A 181 4.94 13.97 -17.82
N SER A 182 4.73 12.71 -17.41
CA SER A 182 5.81 11.75 -17.22
C SER A 182 6.27 11.16 -18.56
N TRP A 183 7.24 11.81 -19.19
CA TRP A 183 8.05 11.16 -20.21
C TRP A 183 9.13 10.37 -19.48
N GLY A 184 9.08 9.04 -19.56
CA GLY A 184 10.19 8.20 -19.09
C GLY A 184 11.46 8.49 -19.89
N ASN A 185 12.62 8.23 -19.29
CA ASN A 185 13.87 8.18 -20.06
C ASN A 185 13.84 6.89 -20.88
N TYR A 186 13.68 6.99 -22.20
CA TYR A 186 13.71 5.85 -23.10
C TYR A 186 15.06 5.78 -23.82
N LEU A 187 15.73 4.63 -23.74
CA LEU A 187 16.91 4.34 -24.55
C LEU A 187 16.44 3.63 -25.83
N ILE A 188 16.61 4.26 -26.98
CA ILE A 188 16.26 3.68 -28.28
C ILE A 188 17.56 3.47 -29.07
N SER A 189 17.89 2.22 -29.34
CA SER A 189 19.05 1.85 -30.15
C SER A 189 18.65 1.82 -31.62
N VAL A 190 18.85 2.93 -32.32
CA VAL A 190 18.64 3.04 -33.77
C VAL A 190 19.99 3.20 -34.45
N ASN A 191 20.15 2.57 -35.61
CA ASN A 191 21.33 2.75 -36.43
C ASN A 191 21.21 4.09 -37.18
N VAL A 192 21.88 5.12 -36.67
CA VAL A 192 21.79 6.47 -37.22
C VAL A 192 23.07 6.75 -38.03
N PRO A 193 22.98 7.22 -39.28
CA PRO A 193 24.15 7.47 -40.11
C PRO A 193 25.08 8.55 -39.56
N GLU A 194 24.54 9.50 -38.79
CA GLU A 194 25.27 10.63 -38.20
C GLU A 194 24.69 10.96 -36.81
N PRO A 195 25.49 11.49 -35.86
CA PRO A 195 24.97 12.00 -34.59
C PRO A 195 23.94 13.12 -34.85
N MET A 196 22.76 13.00 -34.26
CA MET A 196 21.70 14.00 -34.40
C MET A 196 20.95 14.19 -33.09
N THR A 197 20.48 15.41 -32.86
CA THR A 197 19.60 15.73 -31.73
C THR A 197 18.16 15.58 -32.21
N VAL A 198 17.39 14.70 -31.58
CA VAL A 198 15.96 14.52 -31.89
C VAL A 198 15.13 15.26 -30.86
N GLU A 199 14.28 16.16 -31.34
CA GLU A 199 13.30 16.90 -30.57
C GLU A 199 11.90 16.37 -30.90
N ILE A 200 11.14 16.02 -29.87
CA ILE A 200 9.76 15.54 -30.01
C ILE A 200 8.83 16.63 -29.51
N TYR A 201 8.06 17.20 -30.43
CA TYR A 201 7.06 18.21 -30.13
C TYR A 201 5.69 17.57 -29.97
N HIS A 202 5.12 17.73 -28.79
CA HIS A 202 3.74 17.37 -28.52
C HIS A 202 2.83 18.57 -28.78
N ILE A 203 2.07 18.51 -29.87
CA ILE A 203 1.15 19.57 -30.27
C ILE A 203 -0.26 19.13 -29.89
N ASN A 204 -0.89 19.93 -29.03
CA ASN A 204 -2.27 19.74 -28.60
C ASN A 204 -3.11 20.95 -29.03
N ILE A 205 -4.10 20.71 -29.88
CA ILE A 205 -5.04 21.73 -30.35
C ILE A 205 -6.32 21.59 -29.53
N VAL A 206 -6.63 22.64 -28.77
CA VAL A 206 -7.83 22.71 -27.92
C VAL A 206 -8.75 23.83 -28.43
N ASP A 207 -10.06 23.62 -28.29
CA ASP A 207 -11.04 24.68 -28.54
C ASP A 207 -11.03 25.75 -27.43
N GLY A 208 -11.81 26.83 -27.61
CA GLY A 208 -11.97 27.89 -26.60
C GLY A 208 -12.58 27.44 -25.26
N THR A 209 -13.10 26.20 -25.19
CA THR A 209 -13.62 25.57 -23.97
C THR A 209 -12.62 24.60 -23.32
N GLY A 210 -11.46 24.38 -23.94
CA GLY A 210 -10.45 23.42 -23.47
C GLY A 210 -10.73 21.98 -23.89
N LYS A 211 -11.70 21.74 -24.77
CA LYS A 211 -11.93 20.42 -25.37
C LYS A 211 -10.87 20.16 -26.42
N GLU A 212 -10.20 19.02 -26.30
CA GLU A 212 -9.14 18.58 -27.20
C GLU A 212 -9.74 18.20 -28.57
N LEU A 213 -9.29 18.90 -29.61
CA LEU A 213 -9.74 18.71 -30.99
C LEU A 213 -8.77 17.80 -31.76
N GLU A 214 -7.47 18.00 -31.56
CA GLU A 214 -6.43 17.26 -32.27
C GLU A 214 -5.18 17.12 -31.40
N ARG A 215 -4.58 15.93 -31.43
CA ARG A 215 -3.30 15.64 -30.80
C ARG A 215 -2.37 15.05 -31.84
N ARG A 216 -1.18 15.63 -31.99
CA ARG A 216 -0.14 15.09 -32.87
C ARG A 216 1.26 15.24 -32.28
N PHE A 217 2.11 14.27 -32.60
CA PHE A 217 3.53 14.32 -32.30
C PHE A 217 4.29 14.69 -33.57
N LEU A 218 5.22 15.64 -33.45
CA LEU A 218 6.14 16.01 -34.51
C LEU A 218 7.54 15.65 -34.04
N HIS A 219 8.22 14.78 -34.77
CA HIS A 219 9.60 14.38 -34.48
C HIS A 219 10.50 15.15 -35.43
N VAL A 220 11.42 15.96 -34.89
CA VAL A 220 12.34 16.78 -35.66
C VAL A 220 13.76 16.41 -35.26
N ALA A 221 14.61 16.11 -36.23
CA ALA A 221 16.02 15.87 -35.99
C ALA A 221 16.86 17.02 -36.52
N ARG A 222 17.75 17.52 -35.65
CA ARG A 222 18.82 18.45 -36.02
C ARG A 222 20.10 17.65 -36.25
N ARG A 223 20.62 17.72 -37.47
CA ARG A 223 21.93 17.19 -37.84
C ARG A 223 23.05 18.11 -37.36
N GLU A 224 24.27 17.60 -37.30
CA GLU A 224 25.47 18.36 -36.95
C GLU A 224 25.71 19.55 -37.90
N ASN A 225 25.32 19.41 -39.17
CA ASN A 225 25.42 20.48 -40.18
C ASN A 225 24.36 21.59 -40.03
N GLY A 226 23.53 21.56 -38.98
CA GLY A 226 22.48 22.54 -38.71
C GLY A 226 21.18 22.34 -39.51
N MET A 227 21.12 21.35 -40.41
CA MET A 227 19.89 21.05 -41.15
C MET A 227 18.87 20.34 -40.26
N MET A 228 17.60 20.73 -40.44
CA MET A 228 16.46 20.15 -39.73
C MET A 228 15.71 19.19 -40.67
N ILE A 229 15.49 17.95 -40.21
CA ILE A 229 14.71 16.95 -40.94
C ILE A 229 13.56 16.46 -40.08
N THR A 230 12.49 15.99 -40.72
CA THR A 230 11.34 15.42 -40.00
C THR A 230 11.50 13.91 -39.92
N LEU A 231 11.23 13.33 -38.76
CA LEU A 231 11.26 11.88 -38.56
C LEU A 231 9.83 11.36 -38.52
N ASP A 232 9.58 10.23 -39.19
CA ASP A 232 8.32 9.51 -39.04
C ASP A 232 8.27 8.84 -37.65
N PRO A 233 7.09 8.55 -37.08
CA PRO A 233 6.96 7.90 -35.77
C PRO A 233 7.64 6.54 -35.65
N ILE A 234 8.00 5.92 -36.77
CA ILE A 234 8.67 4.60 -36.86
C ILE A 234 10.19 4.75 -37.04
N GLY A 235 10.72 5.98 -37.06
CA GLY A 235 12.16 6.25 -37.25
C GLY A 235 12.62 6.23 -38.70
N SER A 236 11.70 6.22 -39.67
CA SER A 236 12.01 6.45 -41.08
C SER A 236 12.27 7.93 -41.34
N PHE A 237 13.37 8.23 -42.03
CA PHE A 237 13.72 9.59 -42.43
C PHE A 237 12.77 10.06 -43.54
N GLN A 238 12.04 11.16 -43.33
CA GLN A 238 11.32 11.83 -44.41
C GLN A 238 11.78 13.27 -44.61
N LYS A 239 11.94 13.57 -45.91
CA LYS A 239 12.06 14.85 -46.62
C LYS A 239 12.61 16.06 -45.84
N THR A 240 13.69 16.62 -46.38
CA THR A 240 14.31 17.90 -46.00
C THR A 240 13.27 19.00 -46.01
N LEU A 241 13.04 19.65 -44.86
CA LEU A 241 12.39 20.95 -44.83
C LEU A 241 13.52 21.97 -44.94
N TRP A 242 13.40 22.87 -45.93
CA TRP A 242 14.32 23.99 -46.24
C TRP A 242 15.53 23.64 -47.13
N SER A 243 15.40 23.94 -48.43
CA SER A 243 16.52 24.40 -49.25
C SER A 243 16.40 25.93 -49.37
N ASN A 244 17.39 26.67 -48.89
CA ASN A 244 17.65 28.01 -49.41
C ASN A 244 18.55 27.89 -50.64
#